data_AF-A0A3M0Y1I6-F1
#
_entry.id   AF-A0A3M0Y1I6-F1
#
_cell.length_a   1.000
_cell.length_b   1.000
_cell.length_c   1.000
_cell.angle_alpha   90.00
_cell.angle_beta   90.00
_cell.angle_gamma   90.00
#
_symmetry.space_group_name_H-M   'P 1'
#
loop_
_entity.id
_entity.type
_entity.pdbx_description
1 polymer ?
#
loop_
_entity_poly.entity_id
_entity_poly.type
_entity_poly.pdbx_seq_one_letter_code
_entity_poly.pdbx_strand_id
1 'polypeptide(L)'
;MKTTPEHDEKIANLTFATIYQHYLKKIERKGRTREELHKVIEWLTGFDEKALREFVDAKANLKTFFQKAKLNPNARLIKGVICGYRIEEIKNPLT
;
A
#
# COMPACT_ATOMS: atom_id res chain seq x y z
N MET A 1 -15.40 4.71 -10.19
CA MET A 1 -14.53 5.32 -11.24
C MET A 1 -13.81 4.20 -11.98
N LYS A 2 -13.40 4.41 -13.24
CA LYS A 2 -12.51 3.49 -13.97
C LYS A 2 -11.16 4.18 -14.15
N THR A 3 -10.06 3.48 -13.88
CA THR A 3 -8.71 3.98 -14.14
C THR A 3 -8.35 3.86 -15.62
N THR A 4 -7.33 4.59 -16.06
CA THR A 4 -6.72 4.43 -17.40
C THR A 4 -5.36 3.75 -17.25
N PRO A 5 -4.84 3.08 -18.31
CA PRO A 5 -3.52 2.45 -18.25
C PRO A 5 -2.39 3.41 -17.85
N GLU A 6 -2.44 4.66 -18.30
CA GLU A 6 -1.46 5.70 -17.98
C GLU A 6 -1.54 6.10 -16.49
N HIS A 7 -2.75 6.13 -15.93
CA HIS A 7 -2.95 6.36 -14.51
C HIS A 7 -2.37 5.21 -13.68
N ASP A 8 -2.65 3.97 -14.08
CA ASP A 8 -2.16 2.78 -13.39
C ASP A 8 -0.63 2.73 -13.39
N GLU A 9 0.02 3.01 -14.52
CA GLU A 9 1.47 3.07 -14.64
C GLU A 9 2.08 4.18 -13.77
N LYS A 10 1.44 5.36 -13.75
CA LYS A 10 1.88 6.46 -12.90
C LYS A 10 1.89 6.07 -11.43
N ILE A 11 0.83 5.42 -10.94
CA ILE A 11 0.74 4.98 -9.55
C ILE A 11 1.77 3.88 -9.27
N ALA A 12 1.93 2.91 -10.19
CA ALA A 12 2.91 1.83 -10.07
C ALA A 12 4.35 2.34 -9.88
N ASN A 13 4.68 3.48 -10.48
CA ASN A 13 5.99 4.13 -10.43
C ASN A 13 6.22 5.05 -9.22
N LEU A 14 5.19 5.32 -8.40
CA LEU A 14 5.36 6.11 -7.17
C LEU A 14 6.26 5.38 -6.17
N THR A 15 7.14 6.12 -5.51
CA THR A 15 8.03 5.56 -4.49
C THR A 15 7.27 5.25 -3.21
N PHE A 16 7.50 4.06 -2.67
CA PHE A 16 6.92 3.62 -1.40
C PHE A 16 7.30 4.59 -0.26
N ALA A 17 8.53 5.10 -0.26
CA ALA A 17 9.01 6.06 0.73
C ALA A 17 8.09 7.30 0.87
N THR A 18 7.69 7.89 -0.26
CA THR A 18 6.81 9.07 -0.27
C THR A 18 5.43 8.71 0.28
N ILE A 19 4.88 7.58 -0.15
CA ILE A 19 3.56 7.12 0.28
C ILE A 19 3.54 6.77 1.77
N TYR A 20 4.56 6.06 2.25
CA TYR A 20 4.74 5.69 3.65
C TYR A 20 4.75 6.93 4.55
N GLN A 21 5.48 7.99 4.17
CA GLN A 21 5.47 9.26 4.89
C GLN A 21 4.07 9.89 4.98
N HIS A 22 3.28 9.81 3.90
CA HIS A 22 1.91 10.29 3.92
C HIS A 22 0.98 9.43 4.79
N TYR A 23 1.15 8.11 4.83
CA TYR A 23 0.41 7.22 5.71
C TYR A 23 0.71 7.53 7.18
N LEU A 24 1.98 7.63 7.54
CA LEU A 24 2.41 7.93 8.91
C LEU A 24 1.85 9.27 9.39
N LYS A 25 2.00 10.34 8.60
CA LYS A 25 1.43 11.65 8.95
C LYS A 25 -0.09 11.61 9.10
N LYS A 26 -0.79 10.82 8.28
CA LYS A 26 -2.26 10.73 8.32
C LYS A 26 -2.76 10.02 9.58
N ILE A 27 -2.11 8.94 10.00
CA ILE A 27 -2.53 8.18 11.17
C ILE A 27 -2.14 8.91 12.47
N GLU A 28 -0.98 9.57 12.50
CA GLU A 28 -0.53 10.36 13.65
C GLU A 28 -1.50 11.51 13.93
N ARG A 29 -1.94 12.21 12.87
CA ARG A 29 -3.02 13.21 12.95
C ARG A 29 -4.34 12.67 13.50
N LYS A 30 -4.53 11.36 13.49
CA LYS A 30 -5.70 10.67 14.04
C LYS A 30 -5.42 9.99 15.39
N GLY A 31 -4.30 10.33 16.05
CA GLY A 31 -3.92 9.79 17.35
C GLY A 31 -3.49 8.32 17.32
N ARG A 32 -3.05 7.83 16.15
CA ARG A 32 -2.56 6.47 15.94
C ARG A 32 -1.04 6.45 15.83
N THR A 33 -0.46 5.29 16.03
CA THR A 33 0.98 5.08 16.17
C THR A 33 1.62 4.48 14.92
N ARG A 34 2.94 4.64 14.80
CA ARG A 34 3.73 4.01 13.74
C ARG A 34 3.65 2.48 13.82
N GLU A 35 3.66 1.95 15.03
CA GLU A 35 3.62 0.52 15.31
C GLU A 35 2.28 -0.10 14.84
N GLU A 36 1.16 0.61 15.01
CA GLU A 36 -0.13 0.20 14.45
C GLU A 36 -0.10 0.12 12.92
N LEU A 37 0.53 1.09 12.25
CA LEU A 37 0.69 1.05 10.79
C LEU A 37 1.55 -0.11 10.33
N HIS A 38 2.68 -0.35 11.02
CA HIS A 38 3.56 -1.46 10.71
C HIS A 38 2.83 -2.79 10.82
N LYS A 39 2.04 -3.00 11.89
CA LYS A 39 1.21 -4.20 12.03
C LYS A 39 0.24 -4.41 10.86
N VAL A 40 -0.39 -3.34 10.37
CA VAL A 40 -1.32 -3.44 9.24
C VAL A 40 -0.59 -3.76 7.93
N ILE A 41 0.56 -3.10 7.70
CA ILE A 41 1.37 -3.36 6.50
C ILE A 41 1.91 -4.79 6.54
N GLU A 42 2.50 -5.22 7.67
CA GLU A 42 3.02 -6.57 7.87
C GLU A 42 1.92 -7.62 7.70
N TRP A 43 0.74 -7.41 8.32
CA TRP A 43 -0.39 -8.31 8.13
C TRP A 43 -0.80 -8.44 6.67
N LEU A 44 -0.76 -7.35 5.89
CA LEU A 44 -1.16 -7.34 4.49
C LEU A 44 -0.10 -7.94 3.57
N THR A 45 1.18 -7.59 3.74
CA THR A 45 2.25 -7.86 2.76
C THR A 45 3.26 -8.90 3.23
N GLY A 46 3.29 -9.22 4.52
CA GLY A 46 4.29 -10.05 5.17
C GLY A 46 5.63 -9.35 5.43
N PHE A 47 5.70 -8.02 5.29
CA PHE A 47 6.94 -7.26 5.51
C PHE A 47 7.03 -6.74 6.94
N ASP A 48 8.09 -7.14 7.63
CA ASP A 48 8.46 -6.60 8.94
C ASP A 48 9.09 -5.20 8.83
N GLU A 49 9.33 -4.55 9.97
CA GLU A 49 9.90 -3.20 10.02
C GLU A 49 11.25 -3.10 9.27
N LYS A 50 12.07 -4.15 9.31
CA LYS A 50 13.36 -4.17 8.63
C LYS A 50 13.16 -4.14 7.11
N ALA A 51 12.28 -4.99 6.58
CA ALA A 51 11.93 -5.00 5.16
C ALA A 51 11.33 -3.65 4.73
N LEU A 52 10.45 -3.06 5.53
CA LEU A 52 9.89 -1.73 5.23
C LEU A 52 10.97 -0.66 5.14
N ARG A 53 11.95 -0.68 6.04
CA ARG A 53 13.09 0.24 6.00
C ARG A 53 13.93 0.04 4.73
N GLU A 54 14.22 -1.20 4.36
CA GLU A 54 14.96 -1.51 3.12
C GLU A 54 14.24 -0.96 1.88
N PHE A 55 12.91 -1.08 1.80
CA PHE A 55 12.14 -0.50 0.69
C PHE A 55 12.16 1.03 0.66
N VAL A 56 12.13 1.67 1.83
CA VAL A 56 12.23 3.12 1.97
C VAL A 56 13.62 3.61 1.53
N ASP A 57 14.68 2.99 2.04
CA ASP A 57 16.08 3.35 1.76
C ASP A 57 16.44 3.10 0.29
N ALA A 58 15.96 2.00 -0.30
CA ALA A 58 16.13 1.67 -1.71
C ALA A 58 15.25 2.51 -2.66
N LYS A 59 14.37 3.38 -2.14
CA LYS A 59 13.39 4.16 -2.92
C LYS A 59 12.58 3.28 -3.89
N ALA A 60 12.21 2.07 -3.47
CA ALA A 60 11.46 1.15 -4.30
C ALA A 60 10.10 1.75 -4.70
N ASN A 61 9.67 1.52 -5.93
CA ASN A 61 8.34 1.90 -6.37
C ASN A 61 7.27 0.90 -5.89
N LEU A 62 5.99 1.28 -5.95
CA LEU A 62 4.87 0.43 -5.54
C LEU A 62 4.84 -0.90 -6.30
N LYS A 63 5.16 -0.88 -7.60
CA LYS A 63 5.25 -2.11 -8.40
C LYS A 63 6.23 -3.11 -7.78
N THR A 64 7.45 -2.68 -7.49
CA THR A 64 8.49 -3.53 -6.90
C THR A 64 8.11 -3.98 -5.49
N PHE A 65 7.53 -3.07 -4.70
CA PHE A 65 7.07 -3.36 -3.34
C PHE A 65 6.04 -4.49 -3.33
N PHE A 66 4.98 -4.39 -4.13
CA PHE A 66 3.92 -5.40 -4.18
C PHE A 66 4.31 -6.66 -4.96
N GLN A 67 5.22 -6.59 -5.94
CA GLN A 67 5.77 -7.79 -6.60
C GLN A 67 6.53 -8.71 -5.62
N LYS A 68 7.16 -8.14 -4.59
CA LYS A 68 7.86 -8.90 -3.56
C LYS A 68 6.96 -9.28 -2.37
N ALA A 69 5.74 -8.74 -2.31
CA ALA A 69 4.83 -8.97 -1.19
C ALA A 69 4.17 -10.34 -1.31
N LYS A 70 4.03 -11.03 -0.17
CA LYS A 70 3.16 -12.20 -0.07
C LYS A 70 1.86 -11.75 0.58
N LEU A 71 0.88 -11.41 -0.25
CA LEU A 71 -0.39 -10.90 0.26
C LEU A 71 -1.08 -11.91 1.17
N ASN A 72 -1.67 -11.40 2.25
CA ASN A 72 -2.48 -12.19 3.15
C ASN A 72 -3.65 -12.86 2.39
N PRO A 73 -3.90 -14.17 2.55
CA PRO A 73 -5.05 -14.83 1.94
C PRO A 73 -6.41 -14.21 2.31
N ASN A 74 -6.47 -13.54 3.46
CA ASN A 74 -7.65 -12.83 3.93
C ASN A 74 -7.78 -11.41 3.36
N ALA A 75 -6.82 -10.91 2.56
CA ALA A 75 -6.92 -9.60 1.91
C ALA A 75 -8.16 -9.50 1.01
N ARG A 76 -8.62 -10.63 0.43
CA ARG A 76 -9.89 -10.72 -0.33
C ARG A 76 -11.15 -10.37 0.47
N LEU A 77 -11.05 -10.33 1.80
CA LEU A 77 -12.16 -9.96 2.68
C LEU A 77 -12.25 -8.44 2.87
N ILE A 78 -11.22 -7.69 2.46
CA ILE A 78 -11.25 -6.23 2.45
C ILE A 78 -12.21 -5.79 1.34
N LYS A 79 -13.35 -5.23 1.72
CA LYS A 79 -14.44 -4.82 0.82
C LYS A 79 -14.92 -3.41 1.16
N GLY A 80 -15.73 -2.83 0.28
CA GLY A 80 -16.36 -1.54 0.47
C GLY A 80 -15.78 -0.45 -0.43
N VAL A 81 -15.95 0.80 -0.04
CA VAL A 81 -15.61 1.96 -0.87
C VAL A 81 -14.50 2.79 -0.23
N ILE A 82 -13.44 3.04 -1.00
CA ILE A 82 -12.34 3.92 -0.62
C ILE A 82 -11.90 4.76 -1.82
N CYS A 83 -11.60 6.05 -1.61
CA CYS A 83 -11.22 6.99 -2.67
C CYS A 83 -12.22 7.06 -3.85
N GLY A 84 -13.50 6.71 -3.64
CA GLY A 84 -14.51 6.65 -4.70
C GLY A 84 -14.49 5.38 -5.57
N TYR A 85 -13.70 4.38 -5.19
CA TYR A 85 -13.60 3.07 -5.82
C TYR A 85 -14.17 1.98 -4.91
N ARG A 86 -14.81 0.98 -5.52
CA ARG A 86 -15.28 -0.22 -4.84
C ARG A 86 -14.23 -1.31 -4.94
N ILE A 87 -13.69 -1.75 -3.80
CA ILE A 87 -12.51 -2.62 -3.74
C ILE A 87 -12.75 -3.94 -4.48
N GLU A 88 -13.91 -4.56 -4.26
CA GLU A 88 -14.28 -5.83 -4.89
C GLU A 88 -14.46 -5.77 -6.41
N GLU A 89 -14.54 -4.59 -7.02
CA GLU A 89 -14.68 -4.40 -8.47
C GLU A 89 -13.38 -4.04 -9.18
N ILE A 90 -12.29 -3.84 -8.42
CA ILE A 90 -10.97 -3.49 -8.95
C ILE A 90 -10.39 -4.68 -9.72
N LYS A 91 -10.01 -4.45 -10.98
CA LYS A 91 -9.43 -5.47 -11.87
C LYS A 91 -7.92 -5.39 -11.98
N ASN A 92 -7.34 -4.19 -11.80
CA ASN A 92 -5.91 -4.03 -11.82
C ASN A 92 -5.34 -4.62 -10.51
N PRO A 93 -4.33 -5.49 -10.58
CA PRO A 93 -3.77 -6.13 -9.38
C PRO A 93 -3.10 -5.14 -8.41
N LEU A 94 -2.78 -3.91 -8.85
CA LEU A 94 -2.06 -2.92 -8.06
C LEU A 94 -2.86 -1.65 -7.73
N THR A 95 -3.78 -1.23 -8.61
CA THR A 95 -4.43 0.10 -8.56
C THR A 95 -5.95 0.07 -8.55
#